data_AF-A0AAD5Q864-F1
#
_entry.id   AF-A0AAD5Q864-F1
#
_cell.length_a   1.000
_cell.length_b   1.000
_cell.length_c   1.000
_cell.angle_alpha   90.00
_cell.angle_beta   90.00
_cell.angle_gamma   90.00
#
_symmetry.space_group_name_H-M   'P 1'
#
loop_
_entity.id
_entity.type
_entity.pdbx_description
1 polymer ?
#
loop_
_entity_poly.entity_id
_entity_poly.type
_entity_poly.pdbx_seq_one_letter_code
_entity_poly.pdbx_strand_id
1 'polypeptide(L)'
;MVAMPMRMLRRSIATGLAPRLVHGREGVTSVMHAQHLARSLTTAATPPHFDTHHVVRRLQDHGFSPEQAEAILEVMKDSMAESLDAQARVLATKSEHVELKAELSERVFNSTLKFDIAQRHMRELLERDFNNLKQDIRMLEKMDFDKIRVEIAELEKKFLLQKQAEDETLNELRLSMEKVEKRMLQYAVGFAGTIMAVGAALMRLVM
;
A
#
# COMPACT_ATOMS: atom_id res chain seq x y z
N MET A 1 50.88 -1.64 24.31
CA MET A 1 49.87 -2.65 24.73
C MET A 1 48.64 -1.85 25.13
N VAL A 2 47.50 -1.92 24.44
CA VAL A 2 46.59 -3.06 24.47
C VAL A 2 45.84 -3.16 23.12
N ALA A 3 45.91 -4.34 22.51
CA ALA A 3 45.07 -4.73 21.38
C ALA A 3 43.72 -5.21 21.91
N MET A 4 42.62 -4.84 21.23
CA MET A 4 41.32 -5.50 21.41
C MET A 4 40.87 -6.13 20.08
N PRO A 5 40.63 -7.44 20.03
CA PRO A 5 40.09 -8.11 18.85
C PRO A 5 38.56 -8.20 18.90
N MET A 6 37.92 -7.94 17.75
CA MET A 6 36.53 -8.28 17.48
C MET A 6 36.32 -9.79 17.59
N ARG A 7 35.43 -10.22 18.48
CA ARG A 7 34.84 -11.57 18.47
C ARG A 7 33.38 -11.48 18.08
N MET A 8 33.08 -12.02 16.90
CA MET A 8 31.74 -12.45 16.54
C MET A 8 31.31 -13.60 17.46
N LEU A 9 30.15 -13.47 18.11
CA LEU A 9 29.44 -14.60 18.70
C LEU A 9 27.96 -14.53 18.32
N ARG A 10 27.56 -15.44 17.42
CA ARG A 10 26.16 -15.82 17.18
C ARG A 10 25.66 -16.71 18.32
N ARG A 11 24.55 -16.34 18.94
CA ARG A 11 23.53 -17.21 19.58
C ARG A 11 22.20 -16.47 19.40
N SER A 12 21.24 -16.94 18.60
CA SER A 12 20.34 -18.11 18.74
C SER A 12 19.31 -17.98 19.86
N ILE A 13 18.05 -18.16 19.43
CA ILE A 13 16.80 -18.50 20.14
C ILE A 13 16.02 -17.36 20.82
N ALA A 14 15.03 -16.84 20.11
CA ALA A 14 13.75 -16.42 20.68
C ALA A 14 12.62 -16.86 19.76
N THR A 15 11.82 -17.78 20.29
CA THR A 15 10.54 -18.30 19.81
C THR A 15 9.50 -17.20 19.64
N GLY A 16 8.87 -17.14 18.48
CA GLY A 16 7.73 -16.27 18.20
C GLY A 16 6.90 -16.87 17.08
N LEU A 17 5.75 -17.43 17.45
CA LEU A 17 4.73 -18.04 16.60
C LEU A 17 4.31 -17.11 15.45
N ALA A 18 4.45 -17.58 14.21
CA ALA A 18 3.65 -17.14 13.08
C ALA A 18 3.55 -18.32 12.09
N PRO A 19 2.34 -18.82 11.74
CA PRO A 19 2.22 -19.84 10.73
C PRO A 19 2.46 -19.21 9.36
N ARG A 20 3.63 -19.52 8.78
CA ARG A 20 3.91 -19.35 7.36
C ARG A 20 2.96 -20.26 6.58
N LEU A 21 2.08 -19.65 5.81
CA LEU A 21 1.36 -20.27 4.71
C LEU A 21 2.39 -20.83 3.73
N VAL A 22 2.65 -22.14 3.85
CA VAL A 22 3.28 -22.95 2.82
C VAL A 22 2.30 -23.00 1.67
N HIS A 23 2.58 -22.21 0.62
CA HIS A 23 1.90 -22.34 -0.66
C HIS A 23 2.45 -23.62 -1.33
N GLY A 24 1.88 -24.75 -0.92
CA GLY A 24 2.04 -26.03 -1.58
C GLY A 24 1.46 -25.94 -2.98
N ARG A 25 2.36 -25.76 -3.95
CA ARG A 25 2.11 -25.94 -5.37
C ARG A 25 2.05 -27.45 -5.64
N GLU A 26 0.99 -28.10 -5.20
CA GLU A 26 0.63 -29.45 -5.61
C GLU A 26 -0.89 -29.49 -5.85
N GLY A 27 -1.31 -29.97 -7.02
CA GLY A 27 -2.73 -30.20 -7.30
C GLY A 27 -3.32 -29.50 -8.54
N VAL A 28 -2.52 -29.01 -9.49
CA VAL A 28 -3.02 -28.68 -10.83
C VAL A 28 -2.74 -29.84 -11.76
N THR A 29 -3.47 -30.94 -11.60
CA THR A 29 -3.60 -32.06 -12.57
C THR A 29 -4.48 -33.17 -12.01
N SER A 30 -5.74 -32.90 -11.65
CA SER A 30 -6.75 -33.98 -11.62
C SER A 30 -8.19 -33.47 -11.55
N VAL A 31 -8.60 -32.66 -12.54
CA VAL A 31 -10.04 -32.36 -12.74
C VAL A 31 -10.62 -33.19 -13.89
N MET A 32 -9.80 -33.94 -14.63
CA MET A 32 -10.28 -34.81 -15.72
C MET A 32 -10.70 -36.23 -15.29
N HIS A 33 -10.39 -36.67 -14.05
CA HIS A 33 -10.74 -38.03 -13.61
C HIS A 33 -12.06 -38.15 -12.83
N ALA A 34 -12.72 -37.04 -12.47
CA ALA A 34 -13.99 -37.08 -11.73
C ALA A 34 -15.23 -37.24 -12.64
N GLN A 35 -15.07 -37.21 -13.97
CA GLN A 35 -16.20 -37.35 -14.91
C GLN A 35 -16.50 -38.79 -15.32
N HIS A 36 -15.65 -39.77 -14.98
CA HIS A 36 -15.83 -41.15 -15.43
C HIS A 36 -16.66 -42.04 -14.50
N LEU A 37 -16.94 -41.62 -13.26
CA LEU A 37 -17.73 -42.42 -12.30
C LEU A 37 -19.22 -42.06 -12.26
N ALA A 38 -19.62 -40.91 -12.81
CA ALA A 38 -21.01 -40.44 -12.77
C ALA A 38 -21.86 -40.88 -13.99
N ARG A 39 -21.33 -41.73 -14.89
CA ARG A 39 -21.98 -42.09 -16.16
C ARG A 39 -22.71 -43.45 -16.18
N SER A 40 -22.95 -44.07 -15.03
CA SER A 40 -23.59 -45.41 -14.99
C SER A 40 -25.00 -45.47 -14.36
N LEU A 41 -25.69 -44.34 -14.18
CA LEU A 41 -27.08 -44.35 -13.68
C LEU A 41 -28.09 -43.65 -14.60
N THR A 42 -27.67 -43.14 -15.76
CA THR A 42 -28.61 -42.67 -16.78
C THR A 42 -29.10 -43.82 -17.64
N THR A 43 -29.77 -44.79 -17.02
CA THR A 43 -30.67 -45.65 -17.76
C THR A 43 -31.91 -44.82 -18.02
N ALA A 44 -32.09 -44.38 -19.26
CA ALA A 44 -33.41 -44.04 -19.76
C ALA A 44 -34.25 -45.31 -19.63
N ALA A 45 -34.94 -45.48 -18.51
CA ALA A 45 -35.69 -46.67 -18.21
C ALA A 45 -37.07 -46.21 -17.76
N THR A 46 -38.06 -46.62 -18.55
CA THR A 46 -39.42 -46.94 -18.11
C THR A 46 -39.46 -47.23 -16.60
N PRO A 47 -40.43 -46.67 -15.85
CA PRO A 47 -40.53 -46.94 -14.42
C PRO A 47 -40.46 -48.46 -14.20
N PRO A 48 -39.65 -48.94 -13.24
CA PRO A 48 -39.50 -50.36 -13.01
C PRO A 48 -40.89 -50.93 -12.68
N HIS A 49 -41.42 -51.74 -13.59
CA HIS A 49 -42.72 -52.37 -13.41
C HIS A 49 -42.53 -53.52 -12.43
N PHE A 50 -43.03 -53.37 -11.21
CA PHE A 50 -43.06 -54.44 -10.23
C PHE A 50 -44.23 -55.39 -10.54
N ASP A 51 -43.94 -56.60 -10.99
CA ASP A 51 -44.95 -57.62 -11.29
C ASP A 51 -45.23 -58.48 -10.04
N THR A 52 -46.26 -58.08 -9.31
CA THR A 52 -46.82 -58.75 -8.13
C THR A 52 -47.14 -60.22 -8.40
N HIS A 53 -47.75 -60.52 -9.56
CA HIS A 53 -48.22 -61.86 -9.90
C HIS A 53 -47.06 -62.82 -10.18
N HIS A 54 -46.01 -62.33 -10.85
CA HIS A 54 -44.81 -63.13 -11.11
C HIS A 54 -44.02 -63.44 -9.82
N VAL A 55 -44.04 -62.56 -8.82
CA VAL A 55 -43.40 -62.81 -7.52
C VAL A 55 -44.16 -63.89 -6.73
N VAL A 56 -45.48 -63.78 -6.65
CA VAL A 56 -46.33 -64.77 -5.96
C VAL A 56 -46.21 -66.15 -6.60
N ARG A 57 -46.25 -66.23 -7.94
CA ARG A 57 -46.12 -67.49 -8.67
C ARG A 57 -44.79 -68.18 -8.42
N ARG A 58 -43.68 -67.43 -8.42
CA ARG A 58 -42.35 -68.00 -8.10
C ARG A 58 -42.26 -68.51 -6.67
N LEU A 59 -42.88 -67.82 -5.71
CA LEU A 59 -42.92 -68.28 -4.32
C LEU A 59 -43.73 -69.59 -4.22
N GLN A 60 -44.85 -69.70 -4.92
CA GLN A 60 -45.62 -70.94 -4.99
C GLN A 60 -44.83 -72.09 -5.63
N ASP A 61 -44.08 -71.82 -6.70
CA ASP A 61 -43.19 -72.80 -7.35
C ASP A 61 -42.07 -73.30 -6.42
N HIS A 62 -41.72 -72.53 -5.38
CA HIS A 62 -40.74 -72.90 -4.35
C HIS A 62 -41.37 -73.51 -3.10
N GLY A 63 -42.65 -73.90 -3.15
CA GLY A 63 -43.33 -74.65 -2.09
C GLY A 63 -44.02 -73.80 -1.02
N PHE A 64 -44.16 -72.49 -1.22
CA PHE A 64 -44.95 -71.64 -0.33
C PHE A 64 -46.45 -71.75 -0.64
N SER A 65 -47.29 -71.71 0.40
CA SER A 65 -48.74 -71.61 0.20
C SER A 65 -49.10 -70.27 -0.45
N PRO A 66 -50.23 -70.16 -1.17
CA PRO A 66 -50.67 -68.90 -1.77
C PRO A 66 -50.76 -67.76 -0.74
N GLU A 67 -51.29 -68.05 0.45
CA GLU A 67 -51.40 -67.10 1.56
C GLU A 67 -50.03 -66.63 2.09
N GLN A 68 -49.06 -67.55 2.18
CA GLN A 68 -47.71 -67.21 2.62
C GLN A 68 -46.97 -66.37 1.57
N ALA A 69 -47.14 -66.69 0.28
CA ALA A 69 -46.54 -65.94 -0.81
C ALA A 69 -47.07 -64.51 -0.88
N GLU A 70 -48.38 -64.30 -0.68
CA GLU A 70 -49.00 -62.98 -0.60
C GLU A 70 -48.55 -62.20 0.65
N ALA A 71 -48.45 -62.87 1.81
CA ALA A 71 -47.98 -62.22 3.04
C ALA A 71 -46.52 -61.74 2.94
N ILE A 72 -45.63 -62.55 2.36
CA ILE A 72 -44.22 -62.17 2.13
C ILE A 72 -44.14 -60.97 1.17
N LEU A 73 -44.92 -60.99 0.10
CA LEU A 73 -45.00 -59.92 -0.87
C LEU A 73 -45.46 -58.59 -0.24
N GLU A 74 -46.46 -58.65 0.64
CA GLU A 74 -46.99 -57.46 1.33
C GLU A 74 -45.93 -56.84 2.25
N VAL A 75 -45.24 -57.65 3.05
CA VAL A 75 -44.12 -57.18 3.89
C VAL A 75 -43.00 -56.56 3.04
N MET A 76 -42.70 -57.15 1.87
CA MET A 76 -41.69 -56.62 0.97
C MET A 76 -42.13 -55.29 0.33
N LYS A 77 -43.42 -55.16 -0.02
CA LYS A 77 -44.01 -53.91 -0.53
C LYS A 77 -43.89 -52.79 0.51
N ASP A 78 -44.23 -53.08 1.76
CA ASP A 78 -44.18 -52.10 2.85
C ASP A 78 -42.75 -51.67 3.17
N SER A 79 -41.81 -52.63 3.25
CA SER A 79 -40.40 -52.34 3.47
C SER A 79 -39.77 -51.55 2.33
N MET A 80 -40.14 -51.84 1.07
CA MET A 80 -39.69 -51.06 -0.09
C MET A 80 -40.29 -49.65 -0.09
N ALA A 81 -41.56 -49.49 0.27
CA ALA A 81 -42.20 -48.18 0.39
C ALA A 81 -41.52 -47.32 1.46
N GLU A 82 -41.21 -47.90 2.62
CA GLU A 82 -40.47 -47.23 3.69
C GLU A 82 -39.04 -46.86 3.25
N SER A 83 -38.35 -47.77 2.56
CA SER A 83 -37.00 -47.52 2.03
C SER A 83 -36.98 -46.40 0.98
N LEU A 84 -37.98 -46.35 0.10
CA LEU A 84 -38.12 -45.29 -0.91
C LEU A 84 -38.44 -43.93 -0.27
N ASP A 85 -39.31 -43.88 0.74
CA ASP A 85 -39.59 -42.64 1.47
C ASP A 85 -38.35 -42.12 2.21
N ALA A 86 -37.60 -43.01 2.86
CA ALA A 86 -36.34 -42.67 3.51
C ALA A 86 -35.30 -42.16 2.50
N GLN A 87 -35.19 -42.80 1.33
CA GLN A 87 -34.23 -42.41 0.29
C GLN A 87 -34.61 -41.07 -0.37
N ALA A 88 -35.91 -40.82 -0.57
CA ALA A 88 -36.41 -39.56 -1.12
C ALA A 88 -36.09 -38.35 -0.24
N ARG A 89 -35.98 -38.52 1.08
CA ARG A 89 -35.59 -37.43 2.01
C ARG A 89 -34.11 -37.08 1.98
N VAL A 90 -33.25 -38.01 1.56
CA VAL A 90 -31.78 -37.83 1.55
C VAL A 90 -31.27 -37.40 0.18
N LEU A 91 -31.98 -37.79 -0.88
CA LEU A 91 -31.64 -37.41 -2.25
C LEU A 91 -32.24 -36.05 -2.59
N ALA A 92 -31.37 -35.11 -3.00
CA ALA A 92 -31.84 -33.92 -3.67
C ALA A 92 -32.52 -34.31 -4.99
N THR A 93 -33.74 -33.84 -5.17
CA THR A 93 -34.46 -33.97 -6.43
C THR A 93 -33.69 -33.28 -7.56
N LYS A 94 -33.93 -33.68 -8.82
CA LYS A 94 -33.28 -33.03 -9.97
C LYS A 94 -33.57 -31.53 -10.02
N SER A 95 -34.77 -31.11 -9.60
CA SER A 95 -35.17 -29.70 -9.50
C SER A 95 -34.34 -28.95 -8.45
N GLU A 96 -34.25 -29.48 -7.23
CA GLU A 96 -33.46 -28.83 -6.15
C GLU A 96 -31.98 -28.73 -6.54
N HIS A 97 -31.43 -29.75 -7.18
CA HIS A 97 -30.05 -29.71 -7.63
C HIS A 97 -29.79 -28.66 -8.73
N VAL A 98 -30.78 -28.36 -9.57
CA VAL A 98 -30.69 -27.27 -10.56
C VAL A 98 -30.77 -25.91 -9.88
N GLU A 99 -31.68 -25.73 -8.93
CA GLU A 99 -31.82 -24.50 -8.16
C GLU A 99 -30.55 -24.18 -7.36
N LEU A 100 -30.02 -25.15 -6.61
CA LEU A 100 -28.78 -24.99 -5.84
C LEU A 100 -27.59 -24.61 -6.73
N LYS A 101 -27.52 -25.17 -7.95
CA LYS A 101 -26.49 -24.79 -8.93
C LYS A 101 -26.69 -23.36 -9.44
N ALA A 102 -27.92 -22.95 -9.70
CA ALA A 102 -28.24 -21.59 -10.13
C ALA A 102 -27.87 -20.58 -9.04
N GLU A 103 -28.27 -20.82 -7.79
CA GLU A 103 -27.94 -19.97 -6.64
C GLU A 103 -26.44 -19.87 -6.40
N LEU A 104 -25.73 -21.00 -6.47
CA LEU A 104 -24.27 -21.01 -6.32
C LEU A 104 -23.60 -20.19 -7.43
N SER A 105 -24.04 -20.39 -8.68
CA SER A 105 -23.50 -19.65 -9.82
C SER A 105 -23.76 -18.15 -9.69
N GLU A 106 -24.95 -17.76 -9.24
CA GLU A 106 -25.28 -16.37 -8.99
C GLU A 106 -24.40 -15.78 -7.87
N ARG A 107 -24.23 -16.50 -6.76
CA ARG A 107 -23.41 -16.06 -5.63
C ARG A 107 -21.95 -15.87 -6.05
N VAL A 108 -21.39 -16.82 -6.79
CA VAL A 108 -20.02 -16.73 -7.31
C VAL A 108 -19.90 -15.53 -8.26
N PHE A 109 -20.83 -15.37 -9.20
CA PHE A 109 -20.84 -14.25 -10.12
C PHE A 109 -20.91 -12.90 -9.38
N ASN A 110 -21.80 -12.76 -8.40
CA ASN A 110 -21.94 -11.55 -7.60
C ASN A 110 -20.66 -11.23 -6.82
N SER A 111 -20.03 -12.26 -6.23
CA SER A 111 -18.76 -12.12 -5.52
C SER A 111 -17.63 -11.65 -6.44
N THR A 112 -17.49 -12.28 -7.61
CA THR A 112 -16.50 -11.88 -8.63
C THR A 112 -16.73 -10.46 -9.12
N LEU A 113 -17.98 -10.08 -9.40
CA LEU A 113 -18.30 -8.73 -9.85
C LEU A 113 -17.97 -7.68 -8.78
N LYS A 114 -18.29 -7.93 -7.52
CA LYS A 114 -17.94 -7.04 -6.40
C LYS A 114 -16.43 -6.89 -6.26
N PHE A 115 -15.68 -7.99 -6.39
CA PHE A 115 -14.23 -7.96 -6.35
C PHE A 115 -13.66 -7.11 -7.51
N ASP A 116 -14.13 -7.33 -8.73
CA ASP A 116 -13.69 -6.57 -9.91
C ASP A 116 -14.00 -5.08 -9.78
N ILE A 117 -15.19 -4.72 -9.29
CA ILE A 117 -15.58 -3.32 -9.05
C ILE A 117 -14.67 -2.69 -7.99
N ALA A 118 -14.46 -3.36 -6.86
CA ALA A 118 -13.60 -2.85 -5.79
C ALA A 118 -12.15 -2.66 -6.27
N GLN A 119 -11.64 -3.60 -7.06
CA GLN A 119 -10.30 -3.51 -7.64
C GLN A 119 -10.18 -2.34 -8.63
N ARG A 120 -11.17 -2.14 -9.50
CA ARG A 120 -11.19 -0.99 -10.43
C ARG A 120 -11.25 0.33 -9.68
N HIS A 121 -12.15 0.45 -8.71
CA HIS A 121 -12.28 1.64 -7.88
C HIS A 121 -10.98 1.95 -7.11
N MET A 122 -10.32 0.95 -6.55
CA MET A 122 -9.02 1.13 -5.89
C MET A 122 -7.95 1.65 -6.86
N ARG A 123 -7.92 1.13 -8.09
CA ARG A 123 -7.00 1.59 -9.13
C ARG A 123 -7.27 3.04 -9.53
N GLU A 124 -8.54 3.42 -9.70
CA GLU A 124 -8.95 4.79 -10.02
C GLU A 124 -8.57 5.78 -8.92
N LEU A 125 -8.78 5.41 -7.65
CA LEU A 125 -8.34 6.22 -6.52
C LEU A 125 -6.82 6.41 -6.50
N LEU A 126 -6.05 5.33 -6.68
CA LEU A 126 -4.59 5.40 -6.74
C LEU A 126 -4.10 6.27 -7.90
N GLU A 127 -4.73 6.16 -9.07
CA GLU A 127 -4.38 6.96 -10.24
C GLU A 127 -4.69 8.45 -10.03
N ARG A 128 -5.84 8.76 -9.44
CA ARG A 128 -6.20 10.13 -9.05
C ARG A 128 -5.23 10.69 -8.02
N ASP A 129 -4.93 9.95 -6.96
CA ASP A 129 -4.03 10.37 -5.90
C ASP A 129 -2.59 10.55 -6.43
N PHE A 130 -2.15 9.66 -7.32
CA PHE A 130 -0.87 9.80 -8.01
C PHE A 130 -0.80 11.07 -8.86
N ASN A 131 -1.85 11.36 -9.63
CA ASN A 131 -1.92 12.55 -10.46
C ASN A 131 -1.93 13.83 -9.62
N ASN A 132 -2.67 13.84 -8.51
CA ASN A 132 -2.67 14.96 -7.56
C ASN A 132 -1.28 15.18 -6.96
N LEU A 133 -0.67 14.12 -6.43
CA LEU A 133 0.68 14.21 -5.83
C LEU A 133 1.72 14.69 -6.84
N LYS A 134 1.65 14.21 -8.09
CA LYS A 134 2.53 14.66 -9.17
C LYS A 134 2.35 16.15 -9.48
N GLN A 135 1.12 16.65 -9.44
CA GLN A 135 0.84 18.07 -9.62
C GLN A 135 1.35 18.88 -8.44
N ASP A 136 1.11 18.42 -7.21
CA ASP A 136 1.56 19.09 -5.98
C ASP A 136 3.09 19.19 -5.94
N ILE A 137 3.81 18.13 -6.29
CA ILE A 137 5.28 18.15 -6.37
C ILE A 137 5.76 19.22 -7.36
N ARG A 138 5.16 19.28 -8.56
CA ARG A 138 5.54 20.29 -9.57
C ARG A 138 5.24 21.71 -9.12
N MET A 139 4.11 21.91 -8.44
CA MET A 139 3.73 23.21 -7.90
C MET A 139 4.67 23.64 -6.77
N LEU A 140 5.00 22.72 -5.86
CA LEU A 140 5.92 22.97 -4.76
C LEU A 140 7.32 23.32 -5.28
N GLU A 141 7.84 22.53 -6.23
CA GLU A 141 9.12 22.79 -6.88
C GLU A 141 9.15 24.20 -7.50
N LYS A 142 8.11 24.57 -8.25
CA LYS A 142 8.01 25.90 -8.85
C LYS A 142 7.97 27.00 -7.78
N MET A 143 7.15 26.84 -6.74
CA MET A 143 7.04 27.81 -5.66
C MET A 143 8.35 27.99 -4.90
N ASP A 144 9.08 26.92 -4.63
CA ASP A 144 10.35 26.97 -3.93
C ASP A 144 11.43 27.62 -4.80
N PHE A 145 11.47 27.35 -6.11
CA PHE A 145 12.34 28.08 -7.03
C PHE A 145 12.04 29.58 -7.05
N ASP A 146 10.76 29.96 -7.09
CA ASP A 146 10.37 31.37 -7.08
C ASP A 146 10.77 32.04 -5.76
N LYS A 147 10.59 31.37 -4.61
CA LYS A 147 11.05 31.88 -3.31
C LYS A 147 12.57 32.06 -3.27
N ILE A 148 13.34 31.06 -3.69
CA ILE A 148 14.81 31.13 -3.73
C ILE A 148 15.27 32.30 -4.60
N ARG A 149 14.63 32.52 -5.76
CA ARG A 149 14.95 33.67 -6.62
C ARG A 149 14.70 35.01 -5.93
N VAL A 150 13.58 35.13 -5.22
CA VAL A 150 13.25 36.35 -4.45
C VAL A 150 14.26 36.56 -3.33
N GLU A 151 14.58 35.52 -2.56
CA GLU A 151 15.57 35.60 -1.48
C GLU A 151 16.95 35.99 -2.00
N ILE A 152 17.39 35.44 -3.14
CA ILE A 152 18.64 35.84 -3.80
C ILE A 152 18.61 37.33 -4.18
N ALA A 153 17.54 37.79 -4.83
CA ALA A 153 17.42 39.20 -5.24
C ALA A 153 17.42 40.15 -4.02
N GLU A 154 16.78 39.74 -2.93
CA GLU A 154 16.81 40.50 -1.67
C GLU A 154 18.21 40.54 -1.04
N LEU A 155 18.94 39.42 -1.06
CA LEU A 155 20.32 39.34 -0.56
C LEU A 155 21.26 40.21 -1.40
N GLU A 156 21.17 40.15 -2.74
CA GLU A 156 21.94 40.99 -3.64
C GLU A 156 21.68 42.49 -3.38
N LYS A 157 20.41 42.87 -3.20
CA LYS A 157 20.04 44.25 -2.85
C LYS A 157 20.63 44.68 -1.50
N LYS A 158 20.52 43.85 -0.48
CA LYS A 158 21.10 44.13 0.85
C LYS A 158 22.62 44.30 0.77
N PHE A 159 23.29 43.44 0.00
CA PHE A 159 24.74 43.53 -0.21
C PHE A 159 25.15 44.82 -0.92
N LEU A 160 24.43 45.21 -1.97
CA LEU A 160 24.68 46.47 -2.69
C LEU A 160 24.48 47.70 -1.79
N LEU A 161 23.41 47.72 -0.99
CA LEU A 161 23.16 48.80 -0.04
C LEU A 161 24.23 48.88 1.05
N GLN A 162 24.66 47.73 1.58
CA GLN A 162 25.75 47.68 2.55
C GLN A 162 27.05 48.21 1.96
N LYS A 163 27.40 47.79 0.74
CA LYS A 163 28.61 48.28 0.05
C LYS A 163 28.55 49.80 -0.17
N GLN A 164 27.40 50.33 -0.57
CA GLN A 164 27.22 51.77 -0.73
C GLN A 164 27.39 52.51 0.61
N ALA A 165 26.81 52.00 1.70
CA ALA A 165 26.97 52.58 3.03
C ALA A 165 28.43 52.52 3.50
N GLU A 166 29.14 51.42 3.24
CA GLU A 166 30.57 51.28 3.51
C GLU A 166 31.39 52.32 2.71
N ASP A 167 31.10 52.52 1.42
CA ASP A 167 31.78 53.52 0.59
C ASP A 167 31.51 54.96 1.09
N GLU A 168 30.28 55.26 1.51
CA GLU A 168 29.91 56.56 2.11
C GLU A 168 30.67 56.81 3.41
N THR A 169 30.71 55.84 4.32
CA THR A 169 31.44 55.96 5.60
C THR A 169 32.95 56.09 5.40
N LEU A 170 33.54 55.41 4.41
CA LEU A 170 34.95 55.55 4.05
C LEU A 170 35.24 56.97 3.54
N ASN A 171 34.36 57.52 2.71
CA ASN A 171 34.50 58.88 2.19
C ASN A 171 34.41 59.93 3.31
N GLU A 172 33.46 59.78 4.24
CA GLU A 172 33.38 60.62 5.43
C GLU A 172 34.65 60.55 6.28
N LEU A 173 35.17 59.33 6.49
CA LEU A 173 36.40 59.13 7.23
C LEU A 173 37.59 59.81 6.55
N ARG A 174 37.73 59.67 5.23
CA ARG A 174 38.77 60.36 4.43
C ARG A 174 38.67 61.87 4.57
N LEU A 175 37.47 62.44 4.47
CA LEU A 175 37.26 63.89 4.59
C LEU A 175 37.55 64.39 6.01
N SER A 176 37.19 63.61 7.03
CA SER A 176 37.53 63.93 8.41
C SER A 176 39.05 63.91 8.64
N MET A 177 39.75 62.96 8.03
CA MET A 177 41.21 62.84 8.08
C MET A 177 41.88 64.05 7.42
N GLU A 178 41.42 64.46 6.23
CA GLU A 178 41.93 65.65 5.53
C GLU A 178 41.71 66.93 6.37
N LYS A 179 40.56 67.04 7.05
CA LYS A 179 40.26 68.16 7.94
C LYS A 179 41.17 68.16 9.18
N VAL A 180 41.48 66.98 9.74
CA VAL A 180 42.45 66.86 10.84
C VAL A 180 43.85 67.23 10.38
N GLU A 181 44.28 66.75 9.21
CA GLU A 181 45.58 67.07 8.62
C GLU A 181 45.75 68.58 8.41
N LYS A 182 44.74 69.25 7.83
CA LYS A 182 44.73 70.71 7.66
C LYS A 182 44.84 71.46 8.99
N ARG A 183 44.11 71.00 10.02
CA ARG A 183 44.21 71.59 11.38
C ARG A 183 45.60 71.38 11.98
N MET A 184 46.18 70.20 11.80
CA MET A 184 47.52 69.89 12.29
C MET A 184 48.58 70.76 11.61
N LEU A 185 48.51 70.93 10.30
CA LEU A 185 49.37 71.86 9.54
C LEU A 185 49.20 73.30 10.03
N GLN A 186 47.97 73.75 10.26
CA GLN A 186 47.71 75.09 10.77
C GLN A 186 48.32 75.30 12.17
N TYR A 187 48.21 74.31 13.07
CA TYR A 187 48.88 74.37 14.37
C TYR A 187 50.39 74.40 14.23
N ALA A 188 50.97 73.56 13.35
CA ALA A 188 52.41 73.55 13.11
C ALA A 188 52.93 74.91 12.61
N VAL A 189 52.23 75.53 11.65
CA VAL A 189 52.56 76.88 11.16
C VAL A 189 52.40 77.92 12.27
N GLY A 190 51.35 77.82 13.10
CA GLY A 190 51.16 78.68 14.27
C GLY A 190 52.30 78.58 15.27
N PHE A 191 52.74 77.36 15.62
CA PHE A 191 53.88 77.13 16.50
C PHE A 191 55.20 77.63 15.91
N ALA A 192 55.47 77.37 14.63
CA ALA A 192 56.67 77.88 13.98
C ALA A 192 56.68 79.42 13.97
N GLY A 193 55.52 80.04 13.70
CA GLY A 193 55.35 81.50 13.75
C GLY A 193 55.58 82.10 15.13
N THR A 194 55.05 81.48 16.20
CA THR A 194 55.28 81.96 17.57
C THR A 194 56.74 81.84 17.98
N ILE A 195 57.39 80.72 17.67
CA ILE A 195 58.83 80.53 17.92
C ILE A 195 59.65 81.60 17.18
N MET A 196 59.36 81.84 15.90
CA MET A 196 60.04 82.87 15.10
C MET A 196 59.83 84.27 15.68
N ALA A 197 58.60 84.61 16.08
CA ALA A 197 58.28 85.90 16.68
C ALA A 197 59.02 86.13 18.00
N VAL A 198 59.07 85.10 18.87
CA VAL A 198 59.83 85.14 20.13
C VAL A 198 61.33 85.28 19.85
N GLY A 199 61.88 84.51 18.91
CA GLY A 199 63.29 84.59 18.52
C GLY A 199 63.68 85.97 17.99
N ALA A 200 62.84 86.57 17.13
CA ALA A 200 63.05 87.92 16.63
C ALA A 200 62.97 89.00 17.73
N ALA A 201 62.02 88.86 18.66
CA ALA A 201 61.90 89.78 19.80
C ALA A 201 63.12 89.71 20.73
N LEU A 202 63.64 88.52 20.99
CA LEU A 202 64.86 88.33 21.78
C LEU A 202 66.10 88.90 21.06
N MET A 203 66.25 88.68 19.75
CA MET A 203 67.33 89.30 18.98
C MET A 203 67.29 90.83 19.02
N ARG A 204 66.09 91.41 18.95
CA ARG A 204 65.89 92.87 19.06
C ARG A 204 66.22 93.42 20.45
N LEU A 205 66.22 92.60 21.49
CA LEU A 205 66.57 93.02 22.85
C LEU A 205 68.10 92.94 23.10
N VAL A 206 68.80 92.07 22.36
CA VAL A 206 70.25 91.85 22.50
C VAL A 206 71.10 92.78 21.62
N MET A 207 70.57 93.26 20.49
CA MET A 207 71.18 94.33 19.65
C MET A 207 70.75 95.72 20.11
#